data_AF-A0A011V5Z9-F1
#
_entry.id   AF-A0A011V5Z9-F1
#
_cell.length_a   1.000
_cell.length_b   1.000
_cell.length_c   1.000
_cell.angle_alpha   90.00
_cell.angle_beta   90.00
_cell.angle_gamma   90.00
#
_symmetry.space_group_name_H-M   'P 1'
#
loop_
_entity.id
_entity.type
_entity.pdbx_description
1 polymer ?
#
loop_
_entity_poly.entity_id
_entity_poly.type
_entity_poly.pdbx_seq_one_letter_code
_entity_poly.pdbx_strand_id
1 'polypeptide(L)'
;MAAMTLRPYQQECIDIIQAREQGRYLVQLATGLGKTVIFTNLPRQGRVLILSHREELVRQPLKYFDCTTGVEMASDSSHGEEVISASVQTMTHRLDRFDAEDFDTIIVDEAHHAAAKSYRDILSYFKPRMLLGFTATPNRADGARLKDVFDEIIYKKDLRWGIQQGYLCDILCKRVDIGYDLSAVHTRMGDYAPGELEQAMDGTADAIAQAYREHANGATLIFAVSVAQCMEIASKIEGAEVVTGQTKDRADIIRRFTNREIPCIVNCMVFTEGTDMPLVETVIIARPTKSDSLYAQMVGRGLRLHPEKSMLTLIDCVGVTGKASLCTAPSLLGVDIDTIPKSKQKDMEGMLFELPEKAKVLSDSPQSWIENVRIVDLLSREMKYQLHDVNWFQMPDGTMICMLPDRRQVEIPPADELGETIFLGQRMDMQEAFDKAYELLCNDFADSKAIWDKNIAKKWGAQPASEAQSKLIKRIGKKYIDEIDFGSLTKGQAGMIINRLKGGKR
;
A
#
# COMPACT_ATOMS: atom_id res chain seq x y z
N MET A 1 4.81 29.25 25.11
CA MET A 1 4.78 28.77 23.70
C MET A 1 3.40 29.06 23.14
N ALA A 2 3.27 29.43 21.85
CA ALA A 2 1.94 29.61 21.25
C ALA A 2 1.18 28.28 21.34
N ALA A 3 -0.04 28.29 21.90
CA ALA A 3 -0.86 27.10 22.03
C ALA A 3 -1.11 26.51 20.63
N MET A 4 -0.58 25.32 20.37
CA MET A 4 -0.73 24.66 19.08
C MET A 4 -2.20 24.28 18.91
N THR A 5 -2.90 24.92 17.97
CA THR A 5 -4.31 24.62 17.72
C THR A 5 -4.44 23.22 17.13
N LEU A 6 -5.07 22.31 17.89
CA LEU A 6 -5.33 20.95 17.45
C LEU A 6 -6.35 20.93 16.31
N ARG A 7 -6.14 20.03 15.35
CA ARG A 7 -7.12 19.76 14.30
C ARG A 7 -8.30 18.97 14.89
N PRO A 8 -9.53 19.09 14.36
CA PRO A 8 -10.70 18.40 14.89
C PRO A 8 -10.52 16.90 15.13
N TYR A 9 -9.90 16.18 14.18
CA TYR A 9 -9.65 14.73 14.31
C TYR A 9 -8.59 14.39 15.37
N GLN A 10 -7.65 15.31 15.64
CA GLN A 10 -6.67 15.12 16.71
C GLN A 10 -7.35 15.25 18.07
N GLN A 11 -8.25 16.23 18.22
CA GLN A 11 -9.07 16.37 19.41
C GLN A 11 -9.99 15.17 19.61
N GLU A 12 -10.69 14.73 18.55
CA GLU A 12 -11.53 13.52 18.58
C GLU A 12 -10.73 12.29 19.08
N CYS A 13 -9.50 12.09 18.58
CA CYS A 13 -8.64 11.01 19.03
C CYS A 13 -8.27 11.13 20.52
N ILE A 14 -7.96 12.35 20.99
CA ILE A 14 -7.63 12.62 22.39
C ILE A 14 -8.84 12.33 23.28
N ASP A 15 -10.04 12.77 22.90
CA ASP A 15 -11.27 12.57 23.65
C ASP A 15 -11.61 11.07 23.78
N ILE A 16 -11.43 10.31 22.70
CA ILE A 16 -11.61 8.84 22.71
C ILE A 16 -10.62 8.16 23.66
N ILE A 17 -9.35 8.61 23.68
CA ILE A 17 -8.34 8.07 24.59
C ILE A 17 -8.69 8.41 26.05
N GLN A 18 -9.10 9.65 26.32
CA GLN A 18 -9.48 10.10 27.67
C GLN A 18 -10.70 9.39 28.24
N ALA A 19 -11.65 8.99 27.38
CA ALA A 19 -12.81 8.21 27.78
C ALA A 19 -12.46 6.78 28.26
N ARG A 20 -11.21 6.32 28.04
CA ARG A 20 -10.73 5.02 28.53
C ARG A 20 -10.05 5.19 29.89
N GLU A 21 -10.54 4.49 30.91
CA GLU A 21 -9.97 4.54 32.27
C GLU A 21 -8.62 3.82 32.37
N GLN A 22 -8.46 2.68 31.71
CA GLN A 22 -7.22 1.88 31.67
C GLN A 22 -7.22 0.95 30.44
N GLY A 23 -6.06 0.42 30.07
CA GLY A 23 -5.94 -0.62 29.03
C GLY A 23 -4.80 -0.41 28.03
N ARG A 24 -4.75 -1.30 27.03
CA ARG A 24 -3.69 -1.34 26.01
C ARG A 24 -4.29 -1.09 24.64
N TYR A 25 -4.14 0.12 24.12
CA TYR A 25 -4.84 0.55 22.91
C TYR A 25 -3.90 0.95 21.78
N LEU A 26 -4.34 0.72 20.55
CA LEU A 26 -3.61 1.11 19.34
C LEU A 26 -4.35 2.22 18.59
N VAL A 27 -3.60 3.23 18.19
CA VAL A 27 -4.05 4.35 17.34
C VAL A 27 -3.37 4.21 15.99
N GLN A 28 -4.19 4.00 14.96
CA GLN A 28 -3.75 3.92 13.57
C GLN A 28 -3.90 5.28 12.88
N LEU A 29 -2.78 5.92 12.55
CA LEU A 29 -2.75 7.21 11.87
C LEU A 29 -1.69 7.25 10.80
N ALA A 30 -2.10 7.58 9.57
CA ALA A 30 -1.16 7.77 8.47
C ALA A 30 -0.06 8.79 8.77
N THR A 31 1.11 8.57 8.19
CA THR A 31 2.24 9.51 8.27
C THR A 31 1.81 10.88 7.76
N GLY A 32 2.14 11.93 8.51
CA GLY A 32 1.73 13.31 8.20
C GLY A 32 0.46 13.77 8.94
N LEU A 33 -0.33 12.88 9.56
CA LEU A 33 -1.52 13.26 10.34
C LEU A 33 -1.21 13.73 11.79
N GLY A 34 0.07 13.82 12.16
CA GLY A 34 0.50 14.41 13.43
C GLY A 34 0.33 13.49 14.64
N LYS A 35 0.78 12.23 14.53
CA LYS A 35 0.85 11.26 15.66
C LYS A 35 1.48 11.89 16.91
N THR A 36 2.64 12.53 16.74
CA THR A 36 3.36 13.24 17.81
C THR A 36 2.52 14.32 18.47
N VAL A 37 1.80 15.12 17.68
CA VAL A 37 0.94 16.19 18.20
C VAL A 37 -0.16 15.62 19.10
N ILE A 38 -0.76 14.49 18.74
CA ILE A 38 -1.81 13.87 19.55
C ILE A 38 -1.24 13.41 20.90
N PHE A 39 -0.19 12.59 20.88
CA PHE A 39 0.27 11.98 22.13
C PHE A 39 0.98 12.97 23.06
N THR A 40 1.54 14.07 22.54
CA THR A 40 2.14 15.13 23.38
C THR A 40 1.09 16.01 24.05
N ASN A 41 -0.15 16.03 23.55
CA ASN A 41 -1.26 16.81 24.09
C ASN A 41 -2.27 15.96 24.89
N LEU A 42 -1.95 14.68 25.15
CA LEU A 42 -2.75 13.86 26.06
C LEU A 42 -2.63 14.38 27.50
N PRO A 43 -3.74 14.50 28.26
CA PRO A 43 -3.67 14.81 29.68
C PRO A 43 -2.89 13.73 30.43
N ARG A 44 -2.02 14.17 31.34
CA ARG A 44 -1.17 13.31 32.14
C ARG A 44 -1.80 13.10 33.50
N GLN A 45 -1.89 11.85 33.96
CA GLN A 45 -2.31 11.49 35.32
C GLN A 45 -1.12 11.03 36.20
N GLY A 46 0.09 11.01 35.62
CA GLY A 46 1.34 10.63 36.27
C GLY A 46 2.50 10.76 35.30
N ARG A 47 3.63 10.10 35.60
CA ARG A 47 4.79 10.09 34.70
C ARG A 47 4.48 9.33 33.42
N VAL A 48 5.05 9.80 32.31
CA VAL A 48 4.87 9.23 30.99
C VAL A 48 6.20 8.72 30.46
N LEU A 49 6.22 7.49 29.94
CA LEU A 49 7.35 6.94 29.19
C LEU A 49 7.01 6.88 27.70
N ILE A 50 7.86 7.47 26.86
CA ILE A 50 7.78 7.38 25.41
C ILE A 50 8.87 6.44 24.92
N LEU A 51 8.49 5.41 24.17
CA LEU A 51 9.39 4.41 23.60
C LEU A 51 9.50 4.62 22.09
N SER A 52 10.72 4.86 21.64
CA SER A 52 11.06 5.06 20.22
C SER A 52 12.18 4.10 19.80
N HIS A 53 12.09 3.56 18.58
CA HIS A 53 13.14 2.66 18.06
C HIS A 53 14.34 3.41 17.46
N ARG A 54 14.15 4.66 17.05
CA ARG A 54 15.20 5.49 16.42
C ARG A 54 15.62 6.66 17.30
N GLU A 55 16.90 6.99 17.27
CA GLU A 55 17.49 8.06 18.10
C GLU A 55 16.86 9.42 17.81
N GLU A 56 16.57 9.72 16.54
CA GLU A 56 15.99 11.00 16.13
C GLU A 56 14.57 11.20 16.68
N LEU A 57 13.83 10.10 16.84
CA LEU A 57 12.47 10.07 17.40
C LEU A 57 12.46 10.20 18.93
N VAL A 58 13.58 9.97 19.62
CA VAL A 58 13.62 10.08 21.09
C VAL A 58 13.50 11.54 21.50
N ARG A 59 14.25 12.45 20.87
CA ARG A 59 14.31 13.86 21.29
C ARG A 59 13.20 14.72 20.68
N GLN A 60 12.70 14.36 19.51
CA GLN A 60 11.74 15.17 18.75
C GLN A 60 10.42 15.48 19.51
N PRO A 61 9.79 14.55 20.25
CA PRO A 61 8.54 14.82 20.94
C PRO A 61 8.69 15.77 22.13
N LEU A 62 9.88 15.84 22.74
CA LEU A 62 10.10 16.55 24.00
C LEU A 62 9.83 18.05 23.91
N LYS A 63 10.07 18.65 22.73
CA LYS A 63 9.83 20.09 22.48
C LYS A 63 8.35 20.50 22.54
N TYR A 64 7.42 19.54 22.53
CA TYR A 64 5.99 19.80 22.56
C TYR A 64 5.39 19.66 23.97
N PHE A 65 6.16 19.21 24.95
CA PHE A 65 5.70 19.10 26.33
C PHE A 65 6.01 20.38 27.12
N ASP A 66 5.03 20.84 27.87
CA ASP A 66 5.17 21.94 28.83
C ASP A 66 5.34 21.37 30.25
N CYS A 67 6.44 20.62 30.47
CA CYS A 67 6.78 20.00 31.75
C CYS A 67 8.27 19.62 31.82
N THR A 68 8.71 19.04 32.93
CA THR A 68 10.04 18.43 33.00
C THR A 68 10.15 17.25 32.03
N THR A 69 11.22 17.21 31.24
CA THR A 69 11.47 16.15 30.25
C THR A 69 12.86 15.57 30.39
N GLY A 70 12.97 14.23 30.32
CA GLY A 70 14.20 13.47 30.42
C GLY A 70 14.44 12.59 29.20
N VAL A 71 15.69 12.18 28.98
CA VAL A 71 16.10 11.29 27.88
C VAL A 71 16.84 10.07 28.43
N GLU A 72 16.46 8.88 27.96
CA GLU A 72 17.16 7.62 28.20
C GLU A 72 17.71 7.06 26.88
N MET A 73 18.94 7.47 26.52
CA MET A 73 19.58 7.08 25.26
C MET A 73 21.10 7.17 25.35
N ALA A 74 21.82 6.14 24.93
CA ALA A 74 23.28 6.12 24.92
C ALA A 74 23.89 6.59 26.27
N SER A 75 24.55 7.75 26.32
CA SER A 75 25.12 8.31 27.56
C SER A 75 24.11 9.15 28.37
N ASP A 76 23.02 9.61 27.77
CA ASP A 76 21.99 10.39 28.46
C ASP A 76 21.25 9.53 29.48
N SER A 77 20.95 10.09 30.65
CA SER A 77 20.11 9.45 31.67
C SER A 77 19.11 10.47 32.21
N SER A 78 17.92 9.99 32.55
CA SER A 78 16.85 10.75 33.17
C SER A 78 17.01 10.76 34.69
N HIS A 79 16.43 11.77 35.34
CA HIS A 79 16.55 12.03 36.77
C HIS A 79 15.19 12.26 37.45
N GLY A 80 14.16 11.53 37.00
CA GLY A 80 12.83 11.53 37.61
C GLY A 80 11.84 12.53 37.00
N GLU A 81 12.09 12.98 35.78
CA GLU A 81 11.21 13.91 35.07
C GLU A 81 9.81 13.32 34.82
N GLU A 82 8.85 14.21 34.62
CA GLU A 82 7.44 13.86 34.37
C GLU A 82 7.25 13.12 33.05
N VAL A 83 8.04 13.46 32.03
CA VAL A 83 8.02 12.77 30.74
C VAL A 83 9.43 12.30 30.42
N ILE A 84 9.59 10.99 30.26
CA ILE A 84 10.85 10.39 29.84
C ILE A 84 10.66 9.85 28.44
N SER A 85 11.55 10.23 27.52
CA SER A 85 11.63 9.63 26.20
C SER A 85 12.87 8.75 26.10
N ALA A 86 12.69 7.50 25.68
CA ALA A 86 13.72 6.48 25.73
C ALA A 86 13.87 5.77 24.39
N SER A 87 15.11 5.43 24.04
CA SER A 87 15.34 4.42 23.02
C SER A 87 15.03 3.04 23.59
N VAL A 88 14.37 2.19 22.81
CA VAL A 88 14.03 0.81 23.22
C VAL A 88 15.28 0.03 23.63
N GLN A 89 16.37 0.16 22.87
CA GLN A 89 17.62 -0.52 23.15
C GLN A 89 18.19 -0.09 24.50
N THR A 90 18.28 1.22 24.77
CA THR A 90 18.80 1.71 26.06
C THR A 90 17.89 1.30 27.22
N MET A 91 16.56 1.42 27.07
CA MET A 91 15.62 1.08 28.13
C MET A 91 15.69 -0.39 28.54
N THR A 92 15.84 -1.33 27.59
CA THR A 92 16.00 -2.76 27.94
C THR A 92 17.17 -3.06 28.88
N HIS A 93 18.23 -2.23 28.85
CA HIS A 93 19.42 -2.39 29.70
C HIS A 93 19.37 -1.55 30.99
N ARG A 94 18.28 -0.81 31.22
CA ARG A 94 18.14 0.12 32.35
C ARG A 94 16.84 -0.07 33.13
N LEU A 95 16.12 -1.17 32.89
CA LEU A 95 14.85 -1.46 33.57
C LEU A 95 14.99 -1.44 35.10
N ASP A 96 16.13 -1.90 35.63
CA ASP A 96 16.47 -1.93 37.04
C ASP A 96 16.64 -0.55 37.69
N ARG A 97 16.71 0.53 36.91
CA ARG A 97 16.78 1.91 37.41
C ARG A 97 15.41 2.52 37.71
N PHE A 98 14.34 1.85 37.30
CA PHE A 98 12.96 2.33 37.41
C PHE A 98 12.13 1.32 38.17
N ASP A 99 11.15 1.75 38.94
CA ASP A 99 10.16 0.83 39.51
C ASP A 99 9.14 0.41 38.45
N ALA A 100 8.55 -0.78 38.60
CA ALA A 100 7.56 -1.29 37.64
C ALA A 100 6.31 -0.39 37.50
N GLU A 101 5.99 0.38 38.54
CA GLU A 101 4.84 1.29 38.62
C GLU A 101 5.22 2.76 38.37
N ASP A 102 6.47 3.04 37.95
CA ASP A 102 6.97 4.41 37.81
C ASP A 102 6.20 5.26 36.78
N PHE A 103 5.57 4.61 35.81
CA PHE A 103 4.91 5.27 34.68
C PHE A 103 3.42 4.94 34.67
N ASP A 104 2.58 5.98 34.76
CA ASP A 104 1.12 5.86 34.61
C ASP A 104 0.76 5.50 33.16
N THR A 105 1.45 6.12 32.21
CA THR A 105 1.19 5.95 30.77
C THR A 105 2.48 5.61 30.04
N ILE A 106 2.44 4.58 29.20
CA ILE A 106 3.51 4.26 28.24
C ILE A 106 2.99 4.52 26.83
N ILE A 107 3.73 5.30 26.06
CA ILE A 107 3.48 5.58 24.65
C ILE A 107 4.53 4.85 23.82
N VAL A 108 4.10 4.07 22.85
CA VAL A 108 4.97 3.41 21.88
C VAL A 108 4.78 4.08 20.52
N ASP A 109 5.78 4.82 20.05
CA ASP A 109 5.80 5.30 18.67
C ASP A 109 6.28 4.18 17.73
N GLU A 110 5.79 4.19 16.49
CA GLU A 110 5.93 3.09 15.53
C GLU A 110 5.61 1.72 16.13
N ALA A 111 4.44 1.65 16.75
CA ALA A 111 3.96 0.50 17.52
C ALA A 111 3.93 -0.83 16.75
N HIS A 112 4.06 -0.87 15.42
CA HIS A 112 4.25 -2.11 14.68
C HIS A 112 5.50 -2.90 15.10
N HIS A 113 6.50 -2.24 15.71
CA HIS A 113 7.65 -2.92 16.32
C HIS A 113 7.36 -3.57 17.68
N ALA A 114 6.25 -3.25 18.34
CA ALA A 114 5.99 -3.60 19.74
C ALA A 114 5.93 -5.11 20.04
N ALA A 115 5.68 -5.95 19.02
CA ALA A 115 5.73 -7.40 19.18
C ALA A 115 7.16 -7.99 19.18
N ALA A 116 8.20 -7.20 18.90
CA ALA A 116 9.59 -7.64 19.01
C ALA A 116 10.00 -7.91 20.46
N LYS A 117 10.98 -8.81 20.67
CA LYS A 117 11.40 -9.24 22.01
C LYS A 117 11.80 -8.07 22.92
N SER A 118 12.58 -7.11 22.42
CA SER A 118 13.01 -5.95 23.19
C SER A 118 11.84 -5.11 23.73
N TYR A 119 10.82 -4.87 22.92
CA TYR A 119 9.60 -4.21 23.37
C TYR A 119 8.84 -5.05 24.38
N ARG A 120 8.68 -6.36 24.12
CA ARG A 120 8.00 -7.27 25.06
C ARG A 120 8.68 -7.30 26.42
N ASP A 121 10.02 -7.28 26.47
CA ASP A 121 10.79 -7.28 27.71
C ASP A 121 10.50 -6.01 28.53
N ILE A 122 10.47 -4.83 27.90
CA ILE A 122 10.11 -3.56 28.55
C ILE A 122 8.64 -3.57 29.02
N LEU A 123 7.73 -3.94 28.12
CA LEU A 123 6.28 -3.89 28.38
C LEU A 123 5.80 -4.98 29.34
N SER A 124 6.62 -6.00 29.61
CA SER A 124 6.35 -7.01 30.65
C SER A 124 6.88 -6.58 32.02
N TYR A 125 7.86 -5.68 32.05
CA TYR A 125 8.43 -5.13 33.29
C TYR A 125 7.50 -4.07 33.89
N PHE A 126 7.15 -3.06 33.09
CA PHE A 126 6.30 -1.96 33.55
C PHE A 126 4.83 -2.35 33.59
N LYS A 127 4.08 -1.72 34.51
CA LYS A 127 2.66 -1.93 34.74
C LYS A 127 1.88 -0.61 34.66
N PRO A 128 1.87 0.05 33.50
CA PRO A 128 1.14 1.30 33.36
C PRO A 128 -0.37 1.07 33.43
N ARG A 129 -1.10 2.07 33.94
CA ARG A 129 -2.56 2.15 33.78
C ARG A 129 -2.95 2.16 32.30
N MET A 130 -2.15 2.83 31.47
CA MET A 130 -2.44 3.00 30.05
C MET A 130 -1.22 2.74 29.16
N LEU A 131 -1.37 1.83 28.20
CA LEU A 131 -0.39 1.57 27.14
C LEU A 131 -0.98 2.00 25.80
N LEU A 132 -0.36 2.98 25.14
CA LEU A 132 -0.82 3.52 23.86
C LEU A 132 0.21 3.26 22.77
N GLY A 133 -0.20 2.58 21.71
CA GLY A 133 0.59 2.43 20.51
C GLY A 133 0.16 3.44 19.44
N PHE A 134 1.11 4.09 18.79
CA PHE A 134 0.85 4.91 17.61
C PHE A 134 1.57 4.33 16.40
N THR A 135 0.84 4.08 15.32
CA THR A 135 1.47 3.61 14.07
C THR A 135 0.66 3.98 12.85
N ALA A 136 1.29 4.05 11.68
CA ALA A 136 0.54 4.15 10.42
C ALA A 136 -0.01 2.79 9.99
N THR A 137 0.63 1.70 10.43
CA THR A 137 0.57 0.40 9.79
C THR A 137 0.50 -0.72 10.83
N PRO A 138 -0.70 -1.12 11.27
CA PRO A 138 -0.87 -2.16 12.28
C PRO A 138 -0.56 -3.57 11.75
N ASN A 139 -0.51 -3.76 10.43
CA ASN A 139 -0.18 -5.05 9.82
C ASN A 139 1.33 -5.13 9.59
N ARG A 140 2.00 -6.10 10.23
CA ARG A 140 3.42 -6.38 10.01
C ARG A 140 3.61 -7.30 8.79
N ALA A 141 4.66 -7.04 8.03
CA ALA A 141 5.05 -7.88 6.89
C ALA A 141 5.55 -9.29 7.30
N ASP A 142 5.89 -9.50 8.58
CA ASP A 142 6.40 -10.77 9.12
C ASP A 142 5.35 -11.60 9.90
N GLY A 143 4.08 -11.18 9.89
CA GLY A 143 2.97 -11.94 10.47
C GLY A 143 2.92 -11.99 12.01
N ALA A 144 3.82 -11.31 12.73
CA ALA A 144 3.72 -11.20 14.18
C ALA A 144 2.51 -10.35 14.58
N ARG A 145 1.73 -10.82 15.56
CA ARG A 145 0.39 -10.27 15.83
C ARG A 145 0.46 -9.17 16.89
N LEU A 146 0.21 -7.92 16.48
CA LEU A 146 0.10 -6.77 17.39
C LEU A 146 -0.99 -6.96 18.46
N LYS A 147 -1.96 -7.82 18.20
CA LYS A 147 -3.00 -8.25 19.15
C LYS A 147 -2.45 -8.88 20.43
N ASP A 148 -1.21 -9.37 20.41
CA ASP A 148 -0.57 -9.93 21.61
C ASP A 148 -0.08 -8.80 22.55
N VAL A 149 -0.07 -7.55 22.08
CA VAL A 149 0.45 -6.38 22.80
C VAL A 149 -0.62 -5.31 23.02
N PHE A 150 -1.60 -5.18 22.13
CA PHE A 150 -2.70 -4.23 22.22
C PHE A 150 -4.03 -4.95 22.10
N ASP A 151 -5.00 -4.54 22.91
CA ASP A 151 -6.31 -5.17 23.03
C ASP A 151 -7.25 -4.73 21.90
N GLU A 152 -7.21 -3.44 21.53
CA GLU A 152 -8.16 -2.82 20.60
C GLU A 152 -7.51 -1.68 19.80
N ILE A 153 -7.91 -1.54 18.53
CA ILE A 153 -7.64 -0.33 17.73
C ILE A 153 -8.80 0.66 17.98
N ILE A 154 -8.53 1.71 18.73
CA ILE A 154 -9.57 2.66 19.18
C ILE A 154 -9.77 3.86 18.24
N TYR A 155 -8.81 4.10 17.35
CA TYR A 155 -8.87 5.20 16.40
C TYR A 155 -8.11 4.85 15.12
N LYS A 156 -8.71 5.15 13.96
CA LYS A 156 -8.13 4.85 12.65
C LYS A 156 -8.41 5.98 11.66
N LYS A 157 -7.36 6.59 11.11
CA LYS A 157 -7.43 7.48 9.93
C LYS A 157 -6.25 7.19 9.00
N ASP A 158 -6.55 6.81 7.77
CA ASP A 158 -5.55 6.44 6.76
C ASP A 158 -5.16 7.63 5.86
N LEU A 159 -4.26 7.35 4.91
CA LEU A 159 -3.72 8.33 3.97
C LEU A 159 -4.82 8.85 3.04
N ARG A 160 -5.70 7.95 2.56
CA ARG A 160 -6.86 8.30 1.72
C ARG A 160 -7.74 9.33 2.41
N TRP A 161 -8.13 9.06 3.66
CA TRP A 161 -8.93 9.99 4.44
C TRP A 161 -8.21 11.33 4.65
N GLY A 162 -6.91 11.29 4.95
CA GLY A 162 -6.11 12.50 5.18
C GLY A 162 -6.07 13.44 3.98
N ILE A 163 -5.96 12.90 2.77
CA ILE A 163 -6.00 13.70 1.53
C ILE A 163 -7.42 14.20 1.26
N GLN A 164 -8.44 13.33 1.35
CA GLN A 164 -9.84 13.70 1.09
C GLN A 164 -10.37 14.82 2.01
N GLN A 165 -9.87 14.89 3.25
CA GLN A 165 -10.23 15.95 4.20
C GLN A 165 -9.34 17.20 4.10
N GLY A 166 -8.38 17.23 3.18
CA GLY A 166 -7.46 18.35 3.00
C GLY A 166 -6.45 18.51 4.13
N TYR A 167 -6.20 17.46 4.93
CA TYR A 167 -5.17 17.46 5.98
C TYR A 167 -3.79 17.05 5.45
N LEU A 168 -3.76 16.43 4.28
CA LEU A 168 -2.61 16.06 3.46
C LEU A 168 -2.82 16.61 2.04
N CYS A 169 -1.73 16.87 1.31
CA CYS A 169 -1.84 17.33 -0.07
C CYS A 169 -2.18 16.18 -1.04
N ASP A 170 -2.73 16.52 -2.20
CA ASP A 170 -2.94 15.56 -3.30
C ASP A 170 -1.62 14.99 -3.84
N ILE A 171 -1.72 13.87 -4.57
CA ILE A 171 -0.58 13.20 -5.20
C ILE A 171 -0.80 13.06 -6.71
N LEU A 172 0.16 13.54 -7.49
CA LEU A 172 0.33 13.19 -8.90
C LEU A 172 1.35 12.06 -9.01
N CYS A 173 0.86 10.93 -9.49
CA CYS A 173 1.63 9.70 -9.60
C CYS A 173 2.20 9.57 -11.02
N LYS A 174 3.49 9.25 -11.10
CA LYS A 174 4.24 8.97 -12.32
C LYS A 174 4.96 7.64 -12.19
N ARG A 175 5.15 6.94 -13.30
CA ARG A 175 5.83 5.65 -13.35
C ARG A 175 6.95 5.72 -14.37
N VAL A 176 8.16 5.45 -13.93
CA VAL A 176 9.34 5.44 -14.80
C VAL A 176 9.98 4.07 -14.74
N ASP A 177 10.03 3.39 -15.87
CA ASP A 177 10.78 2.14 -15.99
C ASP A 177 12.28 2.47 -16.03
N ILE A 178 13.02 1.98 -15.03
CA ILE A 178 14.46 2.17 -14.88
C ILE A 178 15.26 0.91 -15.20
N GLY A 179 14.61 -0.15 -15.70
CA GLY A 179 15.27 -1.31 -16.30
C GLY A 179 15.82 -2.36 -15.34
N TYR A 180 15.54 -2.30 -14.03
CA TYR A 180 15.94 -3.37 -13.11
C TYR A 180 15.15 -4.67 -13.33
N ASP A 181 15.68 -5.80 -12.84
CA ASP A 181 14.99 -7.09 -12.82
C ASP A 181 15.04 -7.74 -11.44
N LEU A 182 13.88 -7.87 -10.79
CA LEU A 182 13.70 -8.47 -9.47
C LEU A 182 13.23 -9.93 -9.52
N SER A 183 13.14 -10.53 -10.71
CA SER A 183 12.60 -11.89 -10.88
C SER A 183 13.37 -12.97 -10.09
N ALA A 184 14.66 -12.73 -9.81
CA ALA A 184 15.54 -13.60 -9.04
C ALA A 184 15.73 -13.16 -7.57
N VAL A 185 15.13 -12.04 -7.14
CA VAL A 185 15.35 -11.47 -5.80
C VAL A 185 14.41 -12.12 -4.78
N HIS A 186 15.00 -12.70 -3.73
CA HIS A 186 14.26 -13.40 -2.69
C HIS A 186 13.59 -12.44 -1.70
N THR A 187 12.61 -12.97 -0.98
CA THR A 187 11.91 -12.24 0.09
C THR A 187 12.48 -12.66 1.45
N ARG A 188 12.80 -11.68 2.30
CA ARG A 188 13.28 -11.85 3.66
C ARG A 188 12.48 -10.94 4.60
N MET A 189 11.89 -11.50 5.66
CA MET A 189 11.06 -10.78 6.63
C MET A 189 9.92 -9.94 5.99
N GLY A 190 9.34 -10.45 4.90
CA GLY A 190 8.22 -9.80 4.22
C GLY A 190 8.59 -8.67 3.25
N ASP A 191 9.88 -8.42 3.01
CA ASP A 191 10.36 -7.49 1.96
C ASP A 191 11.50 -8.13 1.14
N TYR A 192 12.01 -7.46 0.11
CA TYR A 192 13.14 -7.96 -0.68
C TYR A 192 14.43 -8.09 0.14
N ALA A 193 15.21 -9.14 -0.12
CA ALA A 193 16.50 -9.37 0.53
C ALA A 193 17.49 -8.24 0.18
N PRO A 194 18.01 -7.46 1.16
CA PRO A 194 18.72 -6.21 0.87
C PRO A 194 19.93 -6.35 -0.07
N GLY A 195 20.76 -7.37 0.11
CA GLY A 195 21.96 -7.57 -0.72
C GLY A 195 21.65 -8.01 -2.15
N GLU A 196 20.61 -8.84 -2.35
CA GLU A 196 20.15 -9.23 -3.69
C GLU A 196 19.44 -8.08 -4.39
N LEU A 197 18.67 -7.28 -3.64
CA LEU A 197 18.03 -6.07 -4.15
C LEU A 197 19.07 -5.05 -4.60
N GLU A 198 20.14 -4.84 -3.83
CA GLU A 198 21.24 -3.97 -4.22
C GLU A 198 21.88 -4.40 -5.54
N GLN A 199 22.16 -5.68 -5.72
CA GLN A 199 22.71 -6.22 -6.96
C GLN A 199 21.77 -6.05 -8.16
N ALA A 200 20.46 -6.30 -7.96
CA ALA A 200 19.46 -6.15 -9.02
C ALA A 200 19.26 -4.70 -9.48
N MET A 201 19.68 -3.74 -8.66
CA MET A 201 19.56 -2.30 -8.90
C MET A 201 20.87 -1.66 -9.36
N ASP A 202 21.91 -2.46 -9.60
CA ASP A 202 23.17 -1.98 -10.12
C ASP A 202 23.00 -1.37 -11.53
N GLY A 203 23.66 -0.25 -11.79
CA GLY A 203 23.57 0.47 -13.07
C GLY A 203 22.28 1.27 -13.30
N THR A 204 21.33 1.33 -12.35
CA THR A 204 20.07 2.09 -12.55
C THR A 204 20.19 3.59 -12.22
N ALA A 205 21.32 4.05 -11.68
CA ALA A 205 21.48 5.41 -11.18
C ALA A 205 21.30 6.48 -12.28
N ASP A 206 21.74 6.21 -13.52
CA ASP A 206 21.51 7.10 -14.67
C ASP A 206 20.03 7.27 -14.98
N ALA A 207 19.27 6.17 -14.99
CA ALA A 207 17.83 6.20 -15.24
C ALA A 207 17.08 6.94 -14.12
N ILE A 208 17.50 6.79 -12.85
CA ILE A 208 16.92 7.52 -11.72
C ILE A 208 17.22 9.03 -11.82
N ALA A 209 18.46 9.40 -12.16
CA ALA A 209 18.82 10.81 -12.37
C ALA A 209 18.12 11.41 -13.59
N GLN A 210 17.85 10.62 -14.63
CA GLN A 210 17.01 11.03 -15.75
C GLN A 210 15.55 11.25 -15.32
N ALA A 211 14.96 10.31 -14.57
CA ALA A 211 13.62 10.46 -14.00
C ALA A 211 13.48 11.73 -13.16
N TYR A 212 14.50 12.04 -12.35
CA TYR A 212 14.57 13.29 -11.61
C TYR A 212 14.53 14.51 -12.55
N ARG A 213 15.39 14.57 -13.57
CA ARG A 213 15.47 15.72 -14.48
C ARG A 213 14.19 15.92 -15.31
N GLU A 214 13.51 14.85 -15.69
CA GLU A 214 12.33 14.91 -16.57
C GLU A 214 11.02 15.19 -15.82
N HIS A 215 10.94 14.79 -14.55
CA HIS A 215 9.65 14.73 -13.86
C HIS A 215 9.64 15.35 -12.46
N ALA A 216 10.79 15.55 -11.82
CA ALA A 216 10.81 16.16 -10.50
C ALA A 216 10.43 17.64 -10.58
N ASN A 217 9.66 18.08 -9.59
CA ASN A 217 9.31 19.47 -9.37
C ASN A 217 9.74 19.89 -7.96
N GLY A 218 10.60 20.90 -7.88
CA GLY A 218 11.00 21.50 -6.63
C GLY A 218 11.82 20.58 -5.71
N ALA A 219 11.67 20.77 -4.40
CA ALA A 219 12.46 20.06 -3.39
C ALA A 219 12.15 18.55 -3.40
N THR A 220 13.17 17.74 -3.66
CA THR A 220 13.01 16.31 -4.00
C THR A 220 13.67 15.39 -2.98
N LEU A 221 12.95 14.35 -2.55
CA LEU A 221 13.46 13.27 -1.71
C LEU A 221 13.51 11.96 -2.49
N ILE A 222 14.69 11.36 -2.60
CA ILE A 222 14.92 10.08 -3.30
C ILE A 222 15.21 8.99 -2.27
N PHE A 223 14.50 7.87 -2.35
CA PHE A 223 14.72 6.68 -1.52
C PHE A 223 15.44 5.61 -2.35
N ALA A 224 16.72 5.38 -2.07
CA ALA A 224 17.57 4.41 -2.77
C ALA A 224 17.74 3.10 -1.97
N VAL A 225 18.30 2.06 -2.60
CA VAL A 225 18.41 0.72 -1.99
C VAL A 225 19.63 0.55 -1.08
N SER A 226 20.71 1.27 -1.35
CA SER A 226 21.95 1.17 -0.59
C SER A 226 22.68 2.51 -0.53
N VAL A 227 23.65 2.60 0.38
CA VAL A 227 24.54 3.77 0.48
C VAL A 227 25.34 3.96 -0.80
N ALA A 228 25.81 2.88 -1.42
CA ALA A 228 26.55 2.96 -2.68
C ALA A 228 25.69 3.59 -3.79
N GLN A 229 24.45 3.12 -3.93
CA GLN A 229 23.52 3.67 -4.91
C GLN A 229 23.15 5.14 -4.60
N CYS A 230 23.01 5.51 -3.32
CA CYS A 230 22.80 6.92 -2.96
C CYS A 230 23.90 7.83 -3.50
N MET A 231 25.16 7.43 -3.30
CA MET A 231 26.33 8.19 -3.76
C MET A 231 26.38 8.27 -5.28
N GLU A 232 26.05 7.19 -5.97
CA GLU A 232 26.01 7.16 -7.43
C GLU A 232 24.93 8.07 -8.00
N ILE A 233 23.69 8.00 -7.48
CA ILE A 233 22.58 8.88 -7.88
C ILE A 233 22.94 10.34 -7.62
N ALA A 234 23.46 10.66 -6.43
CA ALA A 234 23.82 12.04 -6.07
C ALA A 234 24.94 12.58 -6.96
N SER A 235 25.90 11.75 -7.39
CA SER A 235 26.95 12.18 -8.32
C SER A 235 26.41 12.59 -9.70
N LYS A 236 25.20 12.16 -10.06
CA LYS A 236 24.53 12.42 -11.34
C LYS A 236 23.48 13.53 -11.25
N ILE A 237 23.24 14.10 -10.07
CA ILE A 237 22.28 15.17 -9.82
C ILE A 237 23.00 16.36 -9.19
N GLU A 238 23.06 17.48 -9.90
CA GLU A 238 23.73 18.69 -9.42
C GLU A 238 23.08 19.20 -8.12
N GLY A 239 23.91 19.42 -7.09
CA GLY A 239 23.48 19.90 -5.78
C GLY A 239 22.78 18.85 -4.90
N ALA A 240 22.68 17.59 -5.33
CA ALA A 240 22.11 16.54 -4.49
C ALA A 240 23.03 16.19 -3.32
N GLU A 241 22.43 15.99 -2.14
CA GLU A 241 23.16 15.53 -0.96
C GLU A 241 22.68 14.16 -0.47
N VAL A 242 23.62 13.38 0.05
CA VAL A 242 23.37 12.03 0.54
C VAL A 242 23.21 12.01 2.05
N VAL A 243 22.13 11.38 2.52
CA VAL A 243 21.90 11.13 3.95
C VAL A 243 21.85 9.63 4.23
N THR A 244 22.72 9.17 5.12
CA THR A 244 22.83 7.78 5.57
C THR A 244 22.77 7.70 7.09
N GLY A 245 22.72 6.48 7.63
CA GLY A 245 22.81 6.27 9.09
C GLY A 245 24.10 6.82 9.71
N GLN A 246 25.16 7.05 8.92
CA GLN A 246 26.45 7.57 9.41
C GLN A 246 26.57 9.10 9.30
N THR A 247 25.61 9.77 8.64
CA THR A 247 25.64 11.24 8.49
C THR A 247 25.43 11.89 9.86
N LYS A 248 26.40 12.72 10.31
CA LYS A 248 26.36 13.40 11.61
C LYS A 248 25.55 14.71 11.57
N ASP A 249 25.77 15.55 10.57
CA ASP A 249 25.19 16.90 10.50
C ASP A 249 23.85 16.95 9.75
N ARG A 250 22.95 16.00 10.04
CA ARG A 250 21.66 15.87 9.33
C ARG A 250 20.78 17.11 9.49
N ALA A 251 20.83 17.76 10.64
CA ALA A 251 20.05 18.95 10.93
C ALA A 251 20.40 20.11 9.98
N ASP A 252 21.67 20.29 9.62
CA ASP A 252 22.08 21.33 8.68
C ASP A 252 21.63 21.00 7.26
N ILE A 253 21.77 19.74 6.81
CA ILE A 253 21.28 19.30 5.49
C ILE A 253 19.77 19.53 5.39
N ILE A 254 18.99 19.15 6.41
CA ILE A 254 17.54 19.38 6.46
C ILE A 254 17.22 20.88 6.41
N ARG A 255 17.98 21.71 7.14
CA ARG A 255 17.81 23.17 7.13
C ARG A 255 18.06 23.73 5.72
N ARG A 256 19.17 23.36 5.09
CA ARG A 256 19.56 23.78 3.73
C ARG A 256 18.52 23.34 2.70
N PHE A 257 18.00 22.12 2.83
CA PHE A 257 16.92 21.61 1.98
C PHE A 257 15.62 22.39 2.16
N THR A 258 15.24 22.66 3.41
CA THR A 258 14.04 23.45 3.74
C THR A 258 14.16 24.90 3.24
N ASN A 259 15.37 25.44 3.20
CA ASN A 259 15.68 26.76 2.66
C ASN A 259 15.85 26.78 1.13
N ARG A 260 15.64 25.65 0.43
CA ARG A 260 15.89 25.48 -1.02
C ARG A 260 17.36 25.75 -1.44
N GLU A 261 18.30 25.66 -0.50
CA GLU A 261 19.75 25.75 -0.78
C GLU A 261 20.27 24.46 -1.44
N ILE A 262 19.59 23.33 -1.22
CA ILE A 262 19.84 22.06 -1.92
C ILE A 262 18.53 21.54 -2.54
N PRO A 263 18.53 21.13 -3.81
CA PRO A 263 17.30 20.74 -4.51
C PRO A 263 16.88 19.29 -4.24
N CYS A 264 17.82 18.44 -3.83
CA CYS A 264 17.61 17.00 -3.75
C CYS A 264 18.35 16.38 -2.56
N ILE A 265 17.65 15.52 -1.84
CA ILE A 265 18.23 14.62 -0.84
C ILE A 265 18.06 13.19 -1.32
N VAL A 266 19.15 12.44 -1.37
CA VAL A 266 19.14 11.00 -1.62
C VAL A 266 19.40 10.27 -0.31
N ASN A 267 18.53 9.34 0.08
CA ASN A 267 18.64 8.65 1.35
C ASN A 267 18.48 7.13 1.24
N CYS A 268 19.11 6.44 2.18
CA CYS A 268 18.98 4.99 2.36
C CYS A 268 18.40 4.70 3.75
N MET A 269 17.09 4.43 3.81
CA MET A 269 16.35 4.05 5.03
C MET A 269 16.38 5.05 6.20
N VAL A 270 16.90 6.28 5.99
CA VAL A 270 16.99 7.29 7.05
C VAL A 270 15.67 8.03 7.20
N PHE A 271 15.10 8.50 6.09
CA PHE A 271 13.90 9.35 6.12
C PHE A 271 12.60 8.58 6.02
N THR A 272 12.62 7.27 6.26
CA THR A 272 11.38 6.49 6.39
C THR A 272 10.60 6.90 7.64
N GLU A 273 11.29 7.41 8.67
CA GLU A 273 10.76 7.78 9.99
C GLU A 273 11.26 9.16 10.47
N GLY A 274 10.54 9.77 11.44
CA GLY A 274 11.07 10.81 12.34
C GLY A 274 11.53 12.16 11.81
N THR A 275 11.36 12.49 10.52
CA THR A 275 11.83 13.79 10.00
C THR A 275 10.68 14.71 9.57
N ASP A 276 10.81 15.99 9.91
CA ASP A 276 9.85 17.04 9.60
C ASP A 276 10.37 17.94 8.47
N MET A 277 9.90 17.67 7.25
CA MET A 277 10.24 18.42 6.03
C MET A 277 8.95 18.70 5.24
N PRO A 278 8.17 19.73 5.61
CA PRO A 278 6.91 20.02 4.93
C PRO A 278 7.06 20.41 3.45
N LEU A 279 8.21 20.98 3.07
CA LEU A 279 8.49 21.49 1.73
C LEU A 279 8.77 20.39 0.68
N VAL A 280 8.76 19.10 1.02
CA VAL A 280 9.00 18.05 0.02
C VAL A 280 7.90 18.10 -1.06
N GLU A 281 8.28 18.51 -2.27
CA GLU A 281 7.41 18.69 -3.44
C GLU A 281 7.44 17.46 -4.35
N THR A 282 8.56 16.72 -4.37
CA THR A 282 8.71 15.47 -5.10
C THR A 282 9.27 14.35 -4.22
N VAL A 283 8.69 13.15 -4.33
CA VAL A 283 9.24 11.91 -3.78
C VAL A 283 9.52 10.94 -4.93
N ILE A 284 10.76 10.43 -5.00
CA ILE A 284 11.15 9.39 -5.94
C ILE A 284 11.40 8.10 -5.16
N ILE A 285 10.61 7.07 -5.46
CA ILE A 285 10.77 5.74 -4.89
C ILE A 285 11.67 4.93 -5.83
N ALA A 286 12.99 5.07 -5.64
CA ALA A 286 14.01 4.31 -6.36
C ALA A 286 14.30 2.94 -5.72
N ARG A 287 13.71 2.66 -4.55
CA ARG A 287 13.82 1.40 -3.83
C ARG A 287 12.54 0.57 -4.00
N PRO A 288 12.59 -0.53 -4.76
CA PRO A 288 11.49 -1.49 -4.81
C PRO A 288 11.19 -2.08 -3.42
N THR A 289 9.90 -2.24 -3.10
CA THR A 289 9.47 -2.84 -1.83
C THR A 289 8.18 -3.65 -1.99
N LYS A 290 8.05 -4.71 -1.18
CA LYS A 290 6.79 -5.47 -1.02
C LYS A 290 5.95 -5.00 0.16
N SER A 291 6.48 -4.08 0.96
CA SER A 291 5.86 -3.63 2.19
C SER A 291 5.03 -2.37 1.94
N ASP A 292 3.71 -2.53 1.96
CA ASP A 292 2.76 -1.39 1.89
C ASP A 292 3.04 -0.37 2.98
N SER A 293 3.48 -0.86 4.15
CA SER A 293 3.83 0.00 5.28
C SER A 293 5.00 0.92 4.96
N LEU A 294 6.07 0.33 4.44
CA LEU A 294 7.29 1.06 4.12
C LEU A 294 7.06 2.03 2.95
N TYR A 295 6.29 1.58 1.96
CA TYR A 295 5.85 2.43 0.85
C TYR A 295 5.04 3.64 1.34
N ALA A 296 4.00 3.42 2.15
CA ALA A 296 3.19 4.49 2.71
C ALA A 296 3.99 5.44 3.62
N GLN A 297 4.99 4.95 4.34
CA GLN A 297 5.91 5.78 5.12
C GLN A 297 6.76 6.69 4.22
N MET A 298 7.33 6.16 3.13
CA MET A 298 8.13 6.94 2.18
C MET A 298 7.29 8.02 1.50
N VAL A 299 6.13 7.64 0.96
CA VAL A 299 5.18 8.59 0.32
C VAL A 299 4.71 9.63 1.33
N GLY A 300 4.35 9.22 2.54
CA GLY A 300 3.84 10.09 3.60
C GLY A 300 4.79 11.22 4.02
N ARG A 301 6.10 11.12 3.74
CA ARG A 301 7.04 12.23 3.96
C ARG A 301 6.76 13.43 3.08
N GLY A 302 6.27 13.17 1.88
CA GLY A 302 5.89 14.17 0.90
C GLY A 302 4.44 14.64 1.02
N LEU A 303 3.65 14.28 2.04
CA LEU A 303 2.21 14.61 2.08
C LEU A 303 1.83 15.78 2.97
N ARG A 304 2.78 16.30 3.73
CA ARG A 304 2.53 17.48 4.56
C ARG A 304 2.19 18.69 3.69
N LEU A 305 1.25 19.49 4.18
CA LEU A 305 0.86 20.76 3.58
C LEU A 305 1.97 21.79 3.76
N HIS A 306 2.16 22.63 2.74
CA HIS A 306 3.05 23.79 2.80
C HIS A 306 2.45 24.90 1.92
N PRO A 307 2.52 26.19 2.30
CA PRO A 307 1.90 27.28 1.53
C PRO A 307 2.38 27.37 0.07
N GLU A 308 3.65 27.03 -0.17
CA GLU A 308 4.26 27.04 -1.51
C GLU A 308 4.06 25.73 -2.28
N LYS A 309 3.30 24.79 -1.74
CA LYS A 309 3.11 23.46 -2.30
C LYS A 309 1.64 23.16 -2.52
N SER A 310 1.24 22.99 -3.77
CA SER A 310 -0.10 22.58 -4.14
C SER A 310 -0.33 21.08 -3.97
N MET A 311 0.65 20.26 -4.33
CA MET A 311 0.54 18.80 -4.41
C MET A 311 1.92 18.13 -4.35
N LEU A 312 1.93 16.82 -4.09
CA LEU A 312 3.11 15.97 -4.17
C LEU A 312 3.24 15.37 -5.58
N THR A 313 4.42 15.46 -6.17
CA THR A 313 4.78 14.61 -7.32
C THR A 313 5.42 13.33 -6.79
N LEU A 314 4.80 12.18 -7.06
CA LEU A 314 5.29 10.86 -6.67
C LEU A 314 5.76 10.11 -7.91
N ILE A 315 7.04 9.77 -7.96
CA ILE A 315 7.66 9.04 -9.07
C ILE A 315 8.01 7.64 -8.57
N ASP A 316 7.29 6.65 -9.05
CA ASP A 316 7.61 5.24 -8.81
C ASP A 316 8.60 4.76 -9.88
N CYS A 317 9.82 4.40 -9.45
CA CYS A 317 10.77 3.73 -10.34
C CYS A 317 10.43 2.23 -10.41
N VAL A 318 10.03 1.80 -11.60
CA VAL A 318 9.55 0.44 -11.87
C VAL A 318 10.53 -0.32 -12.76
N GLY A 319 10.33 -1.63 -12.87
CA GLY A 319 11.15 -2.52 -13.68
C GLY A 319 10.49 -3.89 -13.77
N VAL A 320 11.25 -4.91 -14.15
CA VAL A 320 10.75 -6.28 -14.27
C VAL A 320 10.62 -6.89 -12.87
N THR A 321 9.41 -7.32 -12.50
CA THR A 321 9.16 -7.95 -11.18
C THR A 321 8.96 -9.46 -11.25
N GLY A 322 8.72 -10.03 -12.44
CA GLY A 322 8.45 -11.45 -12.60
C GLY A 322 7.16 -11.88 -11.87
N LYS A 323 7.28 -12.76 -10.88
CA LYS A 323 6.19 -13.17 -9.95
C LYS A 323 6.19 -12.37 -8.65
N ALA A 324 7.13 -11.44 -8.49
CA ALA A 324 7.26 -10.66 -7.28
C ALA A 324 6.24 -9.51 -7.29
N SER A 325 5.60 -9.28 -6.14
CA SER A 325 4.73 -8.12 -5.94
C SER A 325 5.56 -6.85 -5.74
N LEU A 326 5.05 -5.71 -6.18
CA LEU A 326 5.69 -4.41 -5.99
C LEU A 326 4.66 -3.39 -5.53
N CYS A 327 4.91 -2.77 -4.39
CA CYS A 327 4.09 -1.65 -3.92
C CYS A 327 4.37 -0.42 -4.77
N THR A 328 3.31 0.14 -5.34
CA THR A 328 3.34 1.40 -6.11
C THR A 328 2.12 2.25 -5.75
N ALA A 329 1.98 3.44 -6.33
CA ALA A 329 0.90 4.36 -5.96
C ALA A 329 -0.51 3.74 -5.99
N PRO A 330 -0.89 2.86 -6.94
CA PRO A 330 -2.17 2.14 -6.93
C PRO A 330 -2.39 1.29 -5.66
N SER A 331 -1.33 0.71 -5.12
CA SER A 331 -1.36 -0.12 -3.91
C SER A 331 -1.85 0.68 -2.69
N LEU A 332 -1.61 1.99 -2.63
CA LEU A 332 -2.15 2.88 -1.58
C LEU A 332 -3.69 2.91 -1.56
N LEU A 333 -4.31 2.62 -2.70
CA LEU A 333 -5.75 2.58 -2.87
C LEU A 333 -6.32 1.16 -2.90
N GLY A 334 -5.48 0.13 -2.71
CA GLY A 334 -5.84 -1.28 -2.81
C GLY A 334 -6.05 -1.75 -4.25
N VAL A 335 -5.48 -1.05 -5.23
CA VAL A 335 -5.57 -1.43 -6.65
C VAL A 335 -4.43 -2.37 -6.99
N ASP A 336 -4.77 -3.57 -7.46
CA ASP A 336 -3.82 -4.56 -7.93
C ASP A 336 -3.44 -4.31 -9.40
N ILE A 337 -2.19 -3.94 -9.63
CA ILE A 337 -1.65 -3.64 -10.95
C ILE A 337 -1.34 -4.90 -11.76
N ASP A 338 -1.22 -6.07 -11.12
CA ASP A 338 -0.94 -7.33 -11.82
C ASP A 338 -2.13 -7.78 -12.69
N THR A 339 -3.32 -7.20 -12.44
CA THR A 339 -4.51 -7.36 -13.30
C THR A 339 -4.42 -6.59 -14.61
N ILE A 340 -3.48 -5.64 -14.74
CA ILE A 340 -3.30 -4.78 -15.91
C ILE A 340 -2.19 -5.35 -16.82
N PRO A 341 -2.42 -5.48 -18.15
CA PRO A 341 -1.40 -5.93 -19.07
C PRO A 341 -0.13 -5.06 -18.99
N LYS A 342 1.05 -5.69 -18.97
CA LYS A 342 2.35 -5.00 -18.84
C LYS A 342 2.55 -3.84 -19.82
N SER A 343 2.07 -3.98 -21.06
CA SER A 343 2.16 -2.94 -22.09
C SER A 343 1.41 -1.64 -21.74
N LYS A 344 0.38 -1.74 -20.88
CA LYS A 344 -0.50 -0.63 -20.46
C LYS A 344 -0.18 -0.12 -19.06
N GLN A 345 0.67 -0.81 -18.29
CA GLN A 345 1.03 -0.38 -16.94
C GLN A 345 1.77 0.97 -16.92
N LYS A 346 2.44 1.35 -18.01
CA LYS A 346 3.08 2.67 -18.17
C LYS A 346 2.07 3.82 -18.24
N ASP A 347 0.83 3.56 -18.66
CA ASP A 347 -0.24 4.56 -18.75
C ASP A 347 -0.95 4.76 -17.40
N MET A 348 -0.52 4.02 -16.38
CA MET A 348 -0.95 4.15 -15.00
C MET A 348 -0.21 5.37 -14.39
N GLU A 349 -0.66 6.57 -14.76
CA GLU A 349 -0.19 7.86 -14.24
C GLU A 349 -1.36 8.81 -14.02
N GLY A 350 -1.16 9.87 -13.22
CA GLY A 350 -2.14 10.92 -12.96
C GLY A 350 -2.45 11.08 -11.48
N MET A 351 -3.57 11.73 -11.17
CA MET A 351 -3.96 11.96 -9.78
C MET A 351 -4.26 10.63 -9.08
N LEU A 352 -3.79 10.45 -7.84
CA LEU A 352 -3.94 9.21 -7.08
C LEU A 352 -5.38 8.66 -7.11
N PHE A 353 -6.38 9.51 -6.85
CA PHE A 353 -7.78 9.07 -6.80
C PHE A 353 -8.42 8.77 -8.17
N GLU A 354 -7.78 9.11 -9.28
CA GLU A 354 -8.21 8.72 -10.62
C GLU A 354 -7.68 7.34 -11.02
N LEU A 355 -6.63 6.87 -10.35
CA LEU A 355 -5.95 5.62 -10.71
C LEU A 355 -6.85 4.38 -10.67
N PRO A 356 -7.81 4.22 -9.72
CA PRO A 356 -8.70 3.05 -9.72
C PRO A 356 -9.58 2.98 -10.96
N GLU A 357 -10.12 4.11 -11.42
CA GLU A 357 -10.93 4.15 -12.64
C GLU A 357 -10.07 3.94 -13.89
N LYS A 358 -8.85 4.51 -13.93
CA LYS A 358 -7.89 4.22 -15.01
C LYS A 358 -7.52 2.73 -15.03
N ALA A 359 -7.28 2.12 -13.87
CA ALA A 359 -6.97 0.69 -13.77
C ALA A 359 -8.10 -0.18 -14.31
N LYS A 360 -9.36 0.15 -14.02
CA LYS A 360 -10.53 -0.54 -14.61
C LYS A 360 -10.55 -0.42 -16.14
N VAL A 361 -10.26 0.76 -16.68
CA VAL A 361 -10.23 0.98 -18.14
C VAL A 361 -9.05 0.24 -18.79
N LEU A 362 -7.87 0.23 -18.15
CA LEU A 362 -6.67 -0.42 -18.68
C LEU A 362 -6.73 -1.95 -18.57
N SER A 363 -7.35 -2.48 -17.51
CA SER A 363 -7.61 -3.92 -17.33
C SER A 363 -8.74 -4.43 -18.24
N ASP A 364 -9.61 -3.55 -18.76
CA ASP A 364 -10.61 -3.92 -19.76
C ASP A 364 -9.99 -4.06 -21.17
N SER A 365 -9.16 -5.09 -21.32
CA SER A 365 -8.44 -5.41 -22.55
C SER A 365 -8.73 -6.84 -23.04
N PRO A 366 -8.64 -7.10 -24.36
CA PRO A 366 -8.77 -8.46 -24.91
C PRO A 366 -7.83 -9.48 -24.26
N GLN A 367 -6.60 -9.06 -23.90
CA GLN A 367 -5.63 -9.93 -23.22
C GLN A 367 -6.10 -10.31 -21.81
N SER A 368 -6.58 -9.34 -21.02
CA SER A 368 -7.13 -9.59 -19.68
C SER A 368 -8.40 -10.44 -19.71
N TRP A 369 -9.25 -10.30 -20.74
CA TRP A 369 -10.45 -11.14 -20.91
C TRP A 369 -10.09 -12.61 -21.17
N ILE A 370 -8.98 -12.85 -21.87
CA ILE A 370 -8.45 -14.19 -22.13
C ILE A 370 -7.84 -14.79 -20.85
N GLU A 371 -7.17 -13.98 -20.02
CA GLU A 371 -6.56 -14.42 -18.77
C GLU A 371 -7.57 -14.66 -17.63
N ASN A 372 -8.68 -13.91 -17.56
CA ASN A 372 -9.71 -14.02 -16.52
C ASN A 372 -10.32 -15.42 -16.36
N VAL A 373 -10.36 -16.23 -17.41
CA VAL A 373 -10.87 -17.62 -17.32
C VAL A 373 -9.93 -18.53 -16.52
N ARG A 374 -8.61 -18.27 -16.53
CA ARG A 374 -7.67 -18.97 -15.62
C ARG A 374 -7.88 -18.57 -14.16
N ILE A 375 -8.37 -17.35 -13.90
CA ILE A 375 -8.63 -16.83 -12.56
C ILE A 375 -9.93 -17.44 -11.98
N VAL A 376 -10.98 -17.57 -12.77
CA VAL A 376 -12.21 -18.30 -12.35
C VAL A 376 -11.90 -19.75 -11.95
N ASP A 377 -10.98 -20.41 -12.66
CA ASP A 377 -10.48 -21.75 -12.32
C ASP A 377 -9.75 -21.78 -10.96
N LEU A 378 -9.02 -20.73 -10.60
CA LEU A 378 -8.30 -20.60 -9.32
C LEU A 378 -9.26 -20.23 -8.17
N LEU A 379 -10.18 -19.29 -8.39
CA LEU A 379 -11.19 -18.87 -7.42
C LEU A 379 -12.11 -20.02 -6.99
N SER A 380 -12.40 -20.97 -7.89
CA SER A 380 -13.15 -22.20 -7.54
C SER A 380 -12.46 -23.03 -6.44
N ARG A 381 -11.14 -22.93 -6.30
CA ARG A 381 -10.34 -23.67 -5.32
C ARG A 381 -10.20 -22.92 -3.99
N GLU A 382 -10.23 -21.59 -4.02
CA GLU A 382 -10.09 -20.75 -2.82
C GLU A 382 -11.44 -20.43 -2.15
N MET A 383 -12.49 -20.14 -2.93
CA MET A 383 -13.81 -19.76 -2.41
C MET A 383 -14.73 -20.96 -2.08
N LYS A 384 -14.28 -22.20 -2.33
CA LYS A 384 -15.03 -23.46 -2.07
C LYS A 384 -16.41 -23.58 -2.75
N TYR A 385 -16.76 -22.75 -3.73
CA TYR A 385 -18.01 -22.91 -4.47
C TYR A 385 -17.92 -23.99 -5.55
N GLN A 386 -18.98 -24.79 -5.69
CA GLN A 386 -19.14 -25.77 -6.75
C GLN A 386 -19.77 -25.12 -7.98
N LEU A 387 -18.97 -24.94 -9.04
CA LEU A 387 -19.38 -24.24 -10.28
C LEU A 387 -19.95 -25.17 -11.36
N HIS A 388 -20.19 -26.45 -11.04
CA HIS A 388 -20.78 -27.48 -11.91
C HIS A 388 -20.18 -27.64 -13.31
N ASP A 389 -18.87 -27.43 -13.44
CA ASP A 389 -18.18 -27.48 -14.73
C ASP A 389 -18.85 -26.63 -15.82
N VAL A 390 -19.48 -25.52 -15.42
CA VAL A 390 -20.02 -24.53 -16.34
C VAL A 390 -18.93 -23.54 -16.75
N ASN A 391 -18.92 -23.17 -18.02
CA ASN A 391 -18.01 -22.23 -18.64
C ASN A 391 -18.39 -20.78 -18.28
N TRP A 392 -18.16 -20.42 -17.02
CA TRP A 392 -18.43 -19.09 -16.48
C TRP A 392 -17.37 -18.06 -16.89
N PHE A 393 -17.81 -16.84 -17.10
CA PHE A 393 -16.98 -15.66 -17.32
C PHE A 393 -17.26 -14.62 -16.24
N GLN A 394 -16.22 -14.15 -15.55
CA GLN A 394 -16.36 -13.11 -14.53
C GLN A 394 -16.13 -11.72 -15.14
N MET A 395 -17.07 -10.82 -14.92
CA MET A 395 -17.02 -9.41 -15.27
C MET A 395 -16.24 -8.63 -14.17
N PRO A 396 -15.63 -7.46 -14.45
CA PRO A 396 -14.86 -6.70 -13.46
C PRO A 396 -15.63 -6.22 -12.23
N ASP A 397 -16.96 -6.14 -12.32
CA ASP A 397 -17.85 -5.86 -11.19
C ASP A 397 -18.09 -7.11 -10.30
N GLY A 398 -17.51 -8.26 -10.66
CA GLY A 398 -17.66 -9.53 -9.97
C GLY A 398 -18.80 -10.41 -10.49
N THR A 399 -19.62 -9.93 -11.43
CA THR A 399 -20.75 -10.67 -12.01
C THR A 399 -20.28 -11.89 -12.80
N MET A 400 -20.89 -13.05 -12.58
CA MET A 400 -20.62 -14.28 -13.32
C MET A 400 -21.60 -14.44 -14.48
N ILE A 401 -21.11 -14.71 -15.69
CA ILE A 401 -21.92 -14.82 -16.90
C ILE A 401 -21.60 -16.13 -17.64
N CYS A 402 -22.62 -16.88 -18.01
CA CYS A 402 -22.53 -17.97 -18.96
C CYS A 402 -23.26 -17.60 -20.25
N MET A 403 -22.57 -17.63 -21.38
CA MET A 403 -23.11 -17.20 -22.67
C MET A 403 -23.73 -18.39 -23.43
N LEU A 404 -24.88 -18.14 -24.05
CA LEU A 404 -25.68 -19.14 -24.77
C LEU A 404 -25.94 -18.70 -26.23
N PRO A 405 -26.38 -19.62 -27.10
CA PRO A 405 -26.79 -19.27 -28.47
C PRO A 405 -27.83 -18.15 -28.54
N ASP A 406 -27.88 -17.49 -29.70
CA ASP A 406 -28.87 -16.44 -30.01
C ASP A 406 -28.84 -15.21 -29.09
N ARG A 407 -27.66 -14.92 -28.52
CA ARG A 407 -27.42 -13.79 -27.59
C ARG A 407 -28.14 -13.93 -26.25
N ARG A 408 -28.51 -15.14 -25.84
CA ARG A 408 -28.99 -15.42 -24.49
C ARG A 408 -27.79 -15.54 -23.54
N GLN A 409 -28.01 -15.24 -22.26
CA GLN A 409 -27.00 -15.38 -21.21
C GLN A 409 -27.65 -15.70 -19.88
N VAL A 410 -26.93 -16.44 -19.05
CA VAL A 410 -27.24 -16.65 -17.64
C VAL A 410 -26.28 -15.76 -16.85
N GLU A 411 -26.82 -14.88 -16.02
CA GLU A 411 -26.06 -13.91 -15.23
C GLU A 411 -26.33 -14.14 -13.74
N ILE A 412 -25.26 -14.21 -12.94
CA ILE A 412 -25.31 -14.24 -11.48
C ILE A 412 -24.51 -13.05 -10.97
N PRO A 413 -25.16 -12.03 -10.38
CA PRO A 413 -24.48 -10.88 -9.77
C PRO A 413 -23.50 -11.31 -8.66
N PRO A 414 -22.50 -10.46 -8.31
CA PRO A 414 -21.61 -10.74 -7.19
C PRO A 414 -22.39 -10.87 -5.88
N ALA A 415 -21.86 -11.66 -4.96
CA ALA A 415 -22.39 -11.76 -3.61
C ALA A 415 -22.17 -10.47 -2.82
N ASP A 416 -23.11 -10.14 -1.94
CA ASP A 416 -22.96 -9.07 -0.95
C ASP A 416 -22.05 -9.49 0.23
N GLU A 417 -21.89 -8.59 1.21
CA GLU A 417 -21.05 -8.84 2.39
C GLU A 417 -21.50 -10.04 3.26
N LEU A 418 -22.72 -10.52 3.06
CA LEU A 418 -23.30 -11.68 3.75
C LEU A 418 -23.22 -12.97 2.93
N GLY A 419 -22.69 -12.91 1.70
CA GLY A 419 -22.59 -14.06 0.80
C GLY A 419 -23.83 -14.31 -0.06
N GLU A 420 -24.80 -13.38 -0.08
CA GLU A 420 -26.05 -13.54 -0.82
C GLU A 420 -26.02 -12.81 -2.18
N THR A 421 -26.75 -13.34 -3.15
CA THR A 421 -26.92 -12.75 -4.50
C THR A 421 -28.39 -12.74 -4.91
N ILE A 422 -28.70 -12.09 -6.04
CA ILE A 422 -30.04 -12.08 -6.63
C ILE A 422 -29.99 -12.83 -7.96
N PHE A 423 -30.66 -13.97 -8.04
CA PHE A 423 -30.77 -14.77 -9.27
C PHE A 423 -32.24 -15.02 -9.61
N LEU A 424 -32.63 -14.81 -10.88
CA LEU A 424 -34.03 -14.90 -11.35
C LEU A 424 -35.03 -14.07 -10.51
N GLY A 425 -34.59 -12.92 -9.98
CA GLY A 425 -35.41 -12.01 -9.17
C GLY A 425 -35.62 -12.44 -7.71
N GLN A 426 -34.93 -13.50 -7.25
CA GLN A 426 -34.98 -13.97 -5.87
C GLN A 426 -33.62 -13.79 -5.19
N ARG A 427 -33.62 -13.35 -3.92
CA ARG A 427 -32.42 -13.31 -3.08
C ARG A 427 -32.13 -14.70 -2.54
N MET A 428 -30.89 -15.17 -2.67
CA MET A 428 -30.46 -16.50 -2.25
C MET A 428 -28.95 -16.54 -1.99
N ASP A 429 -28.49 -17.63 -1.37
CA ASP A 429 -27.05 -17.89 -1.19
C ASP A 429 -26.36 -18.05 -2.56
N MET A 430 -25.09 -17.60 -2.65
CA MET A 430 -24.32 -17.67 -3.89
C MET A 430 -24.18 -19.10 -4.44
N GLN A 431 -24.03 -20.11 -3.58
CA GLN A 431 -23.97 -21.50 -4.02
C GLN A 431 -25.31 -21.97 -4.59
N GLU A 432 -26.42 -21.59 -3.94
CA GLU A 432 -27.77 -21.92 -4.43
C GLU A 432 -28.03 -21.30 -5.81
N ALA A 433 -27.52 -20.09 -6.05
CA ALA A 433 -27.62 -19.44 -7.36
C ALA A 433 -26.86 -20.23 -8.45
N PHE A 434 -25.65 -20.74 -8.15
CA PHE A 434 -24.92 -21.59 -9.09
C PHE A 434 -25.61 -22.92 -9.36
N ASP A 435 -26.20 -23.54 -8.34
CA ASP A 435 -26.93 -24.81 -8.47
C ASP A 435 -28.16 -24.63 -9.38
N LYS A 436 -28.97 -23.61 -9.12
CA LYS A 436 -30.14 -23.28 -9.96
C LYS A 436 -29.76 -22.87 -11.38
N ALA A 437 -28.67 -22.13 -11.54
CA ALA A 437 -28.19 -21.77 -12.87
C ALA A 437 -27.74 -23.02 -13.65
N TYR A 438 -27.12 -24.00 -13.00
CA TYR A 438 -26.76 -25.26 -13.63
C TYR A 438 -27.98 -26.10 -14.02
N GLU A 439 -29.00 -26.18 -13.14
CA GLU A 439 -30.27 -26.84 -13.48
C GLU A 439 -30.94 -26.18 -14.69
N LEU A 440 -30.99 -24.85 -14.72
CA LEU A 440 -31.50 -24.08 -15.86
C LEU A 440 -30.74 -24.43 -17.15
N LEU A 441 -29.40 -24.49 -17.11
CA LEU A 441 -28.57 -24.85 -18.25
C LEU A 441 -28.82 -26.29 -18.73
N CYS A 442 -28.99 -27.23 -17.79
CA CYS A 442 -29.26 -28.62 -18.10
C CYS A 442 -30.66 -28.84 -18.69
N ASN A 443 -31.67 -28.13 -18.19
CA ASN A 443 -33.06 -28.32 -18.61
C ASN A 443 -33.38 -27.55 -19.89
N ASP A 444 -33.02 -26.27 -19.95
CA ASP A 444 -33.48 -25.37 -21.01
C ASP A 444 -32.46 -25.21 -22.13
N PHE A 445 -31.20 -25.61 -21.88
CA PHE A 445 -30.08 -25.42 -22.80
C PHE A 445 -29.24 -26.68 -23.02
N ALA A 446 -29.80 -27.88 -22.80
CA ALA A 446 -29.13 -29.16 -23.04
C ALA A 446 -28.49 -29.26 -24.43
N ASP A 447 -29.20 -28.80 -25.47
CA ASP A 447 -28.75 -28.83 -26.87
C ASP A 447 -27.52 -27.93 -27.12
N SER A 448 -27.27 -26.99 -26.20
CA SER A 448 -26.15 -26.05 -26.25
C SER A 448 -24.99 -26.46 -25.34
N LYS A 449 -24.97 -27.72 -24.87
CA LYS A 449 -23.94 -28.23 -23.94
C LYS A 449 -22.51 -28.03 -24.44
N ALA A 450 -22.29 -28.08 -25.75
CA ALA A 450 -20.97 -27.81 -26.34
C ALA A 450 -20.40 -26.40 -26.06
N ILE A 451 -21.24 -25.46 -25.62
CA ILE A 451 -20.91 -24.05 -25.38
C ILE A 451 -20.74 -23.78 -23.90
N TRP A 452 -21.68 -24.24 -23.07
CA TRP A 452 -21.69 -23.96 -21.63
C TRP A 452 -20.96 -25.02 -20.79
N ASP A 453 -20.79 -26.25 -21.26
CA ASP A 453 -19.98 -27.26 -20.55
C ASP A 453 -18.50 -26.94 -20.73
N LYS A 454 -17.81 -26.68 -19.62
CA LYS A 454 -16.42 -26.26 -19.56
C LYS A 454 -15.47 -27.28 -20.18
N ASN A 455 -15.69 -28.57 -19.95
CA ASN A 455 -14.80 -29.62 -20.41
C ASN A 455 -14.90 -29.82 -21.94
N ILE A 456 -16.12 -29.66 -22.47
CA ILE A 456 -16.37 -29.73 -23.92
C ILE A 456 -15.91 -28.45 -24.61
N ALA A 457 -16.23 -27.28 -24.05
CA ALA A 457 -15.83 -25.98 -24.56
C ALA A 457 -14.29 -25.83 -24.63
N LYS A 458 -13.56 -26.39 -23.65
CA LYS A 458 -12.08 -26.37 -23.64
C LYS A 458 -11.44 -27.17 -24.78
N LYS A 459 -12.02 -28.32 -25.16
CA LYS A 459 -11.55 -29.14 -26.30
C LYS A 459 -11.84 -28.49 -27.65
N TRP A 460 -13.02 -27.90 -27.81
CA TRP A 460 -13.39 -27.19 -29.04
C TRP A 460 -12.69 -25.83 -29.17
N GLY A 461 -12.50 -25.14 -28.06
CA GLY A 461 -11.93 -23.80 -27.95
C GLY A 461 -10.44 -23.72 -28.27
N ALA A 462 -9.70 -24.83 -28.24
CA ALA A 462 -8.26 -24.88 -28.54
C ALA A 462 -7.94 -24.81 -30.05
N GLN A 463 -8.93 -24.94 -30.93
CA GLN A 463 -8.72 -24.78 -32.37
C GLN A 463 -8.50 -23.30 -32.76
N PRO A 464 -7.86 -23.01 -33.91
CA PRO A 464 -7.76 -21.65 -34.44
C PRO A 464 -9.13 -21.00 -34.64
N ALA A 465 -9.24 -19.72 -34.29
CA ALA A 465 -10.46 -18.93 -34.44
C ALA A 465 -11.00 -19.00 -35.87
N SER A 466 -12.33 -19.13 -35.99
CA SER A 466 -12.95 -19.15 -37.33
C SER A 466 -12.87 -17.78 -38.01
N GLU A 467 -12.82 -17.76 -39.34
CA GLU A 467 -12.88 -16.52 -40.12
C GLU A 467 -14.09 -15.65 -39.74
N ALA A 468 -15.24 -16.27 -39.46
CA ALA A 468 -16.45 -15.57 -39.07
C ALA A 468 -16.29 -14.85 -37.72
N GLN A 469 -15.66 -15.51 -36.73
CA GLN A 469 -15.34 -14.90 -35.43
C GLN A 469 -14.35 -13.74 -35.61
N SER A 470 -13.27 -13.93 -36.36
CA SER A 470 -12.27 -12.90 -36.60
C SER A 470 -12.85 -11.69 -37.35
N LYS A 471 -13.69 -11.91 -38.37
CA LYS A 471 -14.42 -10.84 -39.09
C LYS A 471 -15.40 -10.12 -38.16
N LEU A 472 -16.08 -10.84 -37.27
CA LEU A 472 -17.00 -10.24 -36.31
C LEU A 472 -16.26 -9.36 -35.30
N ILE A 473 -15.16 -9.84 -34.70
CA ILE A 473 -14.32 -9.07 -33.77
C ILE A 473 -13.79 -7.81 -34.45
N LYS A 474 -13.24 -7.91 -35.67
CA LYS A 474 -12.79 -6.74 -36.44
C LYS A 474 -13.91 -5.72 -36.71
N ARG A 475 -15.16 -6.17 -36.78
CA ARG A 475 -16.33 -5.30 -37.00
C ARG A 475 -16.77 -4.60 -35.72
N ILE A 476 -16.91 -5.34 -34.62
CA ILE A 476 -17.51 -4.85 -33.36
C ILE A 476 -16.48 -4.29 -32.37
N GLY A 477 -15.21 -4.70 -32.50
CA GLY A 477 -14.09 -4.32 -31.64
C GLY A 477 -13.04 -3.48 -32.37
N LYS A 478 -13.45 -2.56 -33.25
CA LYS A 478 -12.55 -1.70 -34.04
C LYS A 478 -11.46 -1.02 -33.21
N LYS A 479 -11.77 -0.64 -31.96
CA LYS A 479 -10.84 -0.02 -31.00
C LYS A 479 -9.69 -0.92 -30.57
N TYR A 480 -9.86 -2.25 -30.64
CA TYR A 480 -8.93 -3.23 -30.08
C TYR A 480 -8.23 -4.09 -31.15
N ILE A 481 -8.36 -3.72 -32.44
CA ILE A 481 -7.80 -4.53 -33.55
C ILE A 481 -6.29 -4.70 -33.40
N ASP A 482 -5.57 -3.66 -32.98
CA ASP A 482 -4.12 -3.67 -32.86
C ASP A 482 -3.64 -4.41 -31.59
N GLU A 483 -4.54 -4.74 -30.68
CA GLU A 483 -4.26 -5.47 -29.43
C GLU A 483 -4.50 -6.98 -29.55
N ILE A 484 -5.06 -7.45 -30.67
CA ILE A 484 -5.47 -8.84 -30.86
C ILE A 484 -4.61 -9.49 -31.96
N ASP A 485 -3.80 -10.47 -31.59
CA ASP A 485 -3.13 -11.33 -32.57
C ASP A 485 -4.12 -12.36 -33.16
N PHE A 486 -4.78 -11.97 -34.25
CA PHE A 486 -5.70 -12.84 -34.98
C PHE A 486 -5.05 -14.10 -35.57
N GLY A 487 -3.72 -14.17 -35.68
CA GLY A 487 -2.99 -15.32 -36.20
C GLY A 487 -2.86 -16.46 -35.20
N SER A 488 -2.72 -16.14 -33.91
CA SER A 488 -2.65 -17.12 -32.82
C SER A 488 -3.96 -17.27 -32.03
N LEU A 489 -4.97 -16.45 -32.34
CA LEU A 489 -6.26 -16.45 -31.66
C LEU A 489 -6.99 -17.79 -31.83
N THR A 490 -7.35 -18.40 -30.71
CA THR A 490 -8.14 -19.64 -30.68
C THR A 490 -9.65 -19.34 -30.68
N LYS A 491 -10.49 -20.32 -31.04
CA LYS A 491 -11.97 -20.18 -31.04
C LYS A 491 -12.51 -19.80 -29.66
N GLY A 492 -11.92 -20.34 -28.59
CA GLY A 492 -12.28 -20.02 -27.22
C GLY A 492 -11.98 -18.55 -26.89
N GLN A 493 -10.75 -18.10 -27.16
CA GLN A 493 -10.35 -16.71 -26.95
C GLN A 493 -11.17 -15.73 -27.80
N ALA A 494 -11.43 -16.07 -29.07
CA ALA A 494 -12.29 -15.27 -29.94
C ALA A 494 -13.72 -15.17 -29.41
N GLY A 495 -14.27 -16.27 -28.89
CA GLY A 495 -15.57 -16.28 -28.22
C GLY A 495 -15.61 -15.34 -27.02
N MET A 496 -14.58 -15.36 -26.16
CA MET A 496 -14.47 -14.47 -24.99
C MET A 496 -14.49 -13.00 -25.39
N ILE A 497 -13.68 -12.63 -26.39
CA ILE A 497 -13.63 -11.27 -26.93
C ILE A 497 -15.00 -10.84 -27.47
N ILE A 498 -15.66 -11.69 -28.24
CA ILE A 498 -16.99 -11.39 -28.81
C ILE A 498 -18.03 -11.21 -27.71
N ASN A 499 -18.01 -12.06 -26.69
CA ASN A 499 -18.97 -12.03 -25.59
C ASN A 499 -18.83 -10.73 -24.80
N ARG A 500 -17.60 -10.32 -24.45
CA ARG A 500 -17.36 -9.05 -23.77
C ARG A 500 -17.79 -7.84 -24.60
N LEU A 501 -17.42 -7.81 -25.89
CA LEU A 501 -17.77 -6.71 -26.81
C LEU A 501 -19.29 -6.61 -27.08
N LYS A 502 -20.05 -7.69 -26.88
CA LYS A 502 -21.52 -7.70 -27.00
C LYS A 502 -22.23 -7.46 -25.68
N GLY A 503 -21.72 -7.98 -24.57
CA GLY A 503 -22.30 -7.83 -23.23
C GLY A 503 -22.20 -6.40 -22.68
N GLY A 504 -21.18 -5.63 -23.10
CA GLY A 504 -21.06 -4.20 -22.76
C GLY A 504 -21.99 -3.26 -23.55
N LYS A 505 -22.85 -3.79 -24.44
CA LYS A 505 -23.90 -3.03 -25.11
C LYS A 505 -25.25 -3.39 -24.51
N ARG A 506 -25.61 -2.73 -23.41
CA ARG A 506 -27.00 -2.42 -23.08
C ARG A 506 -27.14 -0.92 -22.97
#